data_AF-A0AAD1ELI4-F1
#
_entry.id   AF-A0AAD1ELI4-F1
#
_cell.length_a   1.000
_cell.length_b   1.000
_cell.length_c   1.000
_cell.angle_alpha   90.00
_cell.angle_beta   90.00
_cell.angle_gamma   90.00
#
_symmetry.space_group_name_H-M   'P 1'
#
loop_
_entity.id
_entity.type
_entity.pdbx_description
1 polymer ?
#
loop_
_entity_poly.entity_id
_entity_poly.type
_entity_poly.pdbx_seq_one_letter_code
_entity_poly.pdbx_strand_id
1 'polypeptide(L)'
;MGPLADRTQSEPAAPVRGRAPSLGLRPGVAFAVAGDGRLTVSVHGTPVARVSGLSSALSQALADLESGATSILDEESLAGEFARLPQTVRGCVLTAVRLENRTLALAEPLRAGEPPSAPVALEPGDLVRSSRFAYSHRQNDELLVESPVAGARIIVLDDSLGLLLAATAQASRVETLERRLASVLPAHTVREILELMLGVRVLEVAERESGEFPSDSDPVLRQWDFHDLLFHSRSRFGRTAEPFGGIFPHRGRIEPRSAVRECHAGQLVELPAPSFDDVLERDPSLLMAMETRHSCRTFGEQPLTLDELGEFLFRSARVSAGPALPGFSPPLPHRRRCLRTRAVSHRASCRRS
;
A
#
# COMPACT_ATOMS: atom_id res chain seq x y z
N MET A 1 -8.37 -8.41 25.40
CA MET A 1 -8.25 -8.04 23.97
C MET A 1 -7.03 -8.74 23.39
N GLY A 2 -7.24 -9.95 22.88
CA GLY A 2 -6.18 -10.74 22.24
C GLY A 2 -5.88 -10.24 20.82
N PRO A 3 -4.78 -10.68 20.20
CA PRO A 3 -4.48 -10.34 18.83
C PRO A 3 -5.60 -10.91 17.95
N LEU A 4 -6.15 -10.11 17.04
CA LEU A 4 -6.92 -10.64 15.92
C LEU A 4 -5.99 -11.60 15.19
N ALA A 5 -6.22 -12.89 15.41
CA ALA A 5 -5.53 -13.94 14.70
C ALA A 5 -5.71 -13.70 13.20
N ASP A 6 -4.63 -13.96 12.49
CA ASP A 6 -4.47 -13.99 11.04
C ASP A 6 -5.35 -15.09 10.42
N ARG A 7 -6.67 -14.96 10.59
CA ARG A 7 -7.71 -15.86 10.09
C ARG A 7 -8.60 -15.10 9.12
N THR A 8 -7.99 -14.60 8.06
CA THR A 8 -8.63 -14.57 6.75
C THR A 8 -7.98 -15.67 5.92
N GLN A 9 -8.06 -16.91 6.41
CA GLN A 9 -8.18 -18.05 5.51
C GLN A 9 -9.67 -18.09 5.16
N SER A 10 -10.07 -17.34 4.13
CA SER A 10 -11.21 -17.79 3.34
C SER A 10 -10.87 -19.23 2.95
N GLU A 11 -11.79 -20.16 3.18
CA GLU A 11 -11.73 -21.46 2.52
C GLU A 11 -11.42 -21.22 1.04
N PRO A 12 -10.56 -22.05 0.42
CA PRO A 12 -10.25 -21.87 -0.98
C PRO A 12 -11.58 -21.99 -1.73
N ALA A 13 -11.99 -20.90 -2.37
CA ALA A 13 -12.95 -20.95 -3.45
C ALA A 13 -12.55 -22.12 -4.37
N ALA A 14 -13.55 -22.86 -4.85
CA ALA A 14 -13.40 -24.00 -5.75
C ALA A 14 -12.21 -23.79 -6.71
N PRO A 15 -11.37 -24.82 -6.97
CA PRO A 15 -10.05 -24.66 -7.56
C PRO A 15 -10.14 -23.74 -8.77
N VAL A 16 -9.66 -22.52 -8.56
CA VAL A 16 -9.63 -21.49 -9.58
C VAL A 16 -8.77 -22.08 -10.70
N ARG A 17 -9.38 -22.30 -11.86
CA ARG A 17 -8.67 -22.82 -13.04
C ARG A 17 -7.67 -21.74 -13.47
N GLY A 18 -6.48 -21.75 -12.90
CA GLY A 18 -5.43 -20.79 -13.22
C GLY A 18 -4.92 -21.03 -14.63
N ARG A 19 -4.88 -19.98 -15.44
CA ARG A 19 -4.08 -19.96 -16.68
C ARG A 19 -2.64 -19.66 -16.29
N ALA A 20 -1.68 -20.34 -16.91
CA ALA A 20 -0.27 -20.01 -16.69
C ALA A 20 0.01 -18.54 -17.08
N PRO A 21 0.63 -17.75 -16.19
CA PRO A 21 0.91 -16.35 -16.47
C PRO A 21 1.99 -16.22 -17.55
N SER A 22 1.80 -15.29 -18.49
CA SER A 22 2.95 -14.75 -19.23
C SER A 22 3.81 -13.95 -18.25
N LEU A 23 5.13 -14.01 -18.43
CA LEU A 23 6.09 -13.35 -17.55
C LEU A 23 6.76 -12.17 -18.26
N GLY A 24 7.24 -11.23 -17.45
CA GLY A 24 8.02 -10.08 -17.89
C GLY A 24 8.97 -9.61 -16.80
N LEU A 25 9.78 -8.62 -17.13
CA LEU A 25 10.68 -7.99 -16.18
C LEU A 25 10.04 -6.72 -15.62
N ARG A 26 10.33 -6.45 -14.35
CA ARG A 26 10.06 -5.16 -13.72
C ARG A 26 10.70 -4.03 -14.55
N PRO A 27 10.03 -2.87 -14.71
CA PRO A 27 10.57 -1.75 -15.48
C PRO A 27 11.99 -1.37 -15.03
N GLY A 28 12.88 -1.18 -16.01
CA GLY A 28 14.28 -0.85 -15.78
C GLY A 28 15.18 -2.03 -15.38
N VAL A 29 14.64 -3.24 -15.19
CA VAL A 29 15.45 -4.44 -14.94
C VAL A 29 15.78 -5.13 -16.25
N ALA A 30 17.05 -5.51 -16.43
CA ALA A 30 17.51 -6.33 -17.54
C ALA A 30 18.29 -7.54 -17.04
N PHE A 31 18.03 -8.68 -17.67
CA PHE A 31 18.74 -9.94 -17.44
C PHE A 31 19.60 -10.27 -18.66
N ALA A 32 20.88 -10.56 -18.45
CA ALA A 32 21.81 -10.88 -19.52
C ALA A 32 22.72 -12.04 -19.13
N VAL A 33 22.93 -12.99 -20.05
CA VAL A 33 23.91 -14.06 -19.86
C VAL A 33 25.29 -13.52 -20.22
N ALA A 34 26.20 -13.49 -19.26
CA ALA A 34 27.58 -13.07 -19.48
C ALA A 34 28.38 -14.17 -20.19
N GLY A 35 29.52 -13.80 -20.79
CA GLY A 35 30.40 -14.74 -21.51
C GLY A 35 31.00 -15.85 -20.62
N ASP A 36 30.93 -15.70 -19.30
CA ASP A 36 31.30 -16.74 -18.32
C ASP A 36 30.13 -17.67 -17.92
N GLY A 37 28.99 -17.53 -18.60
CA GLY A 37 27.76 -18.32 -18.38
C GLY A 37 26.93 -17.89 -17.17
N ARG A 38 27.28 -16.79 -16.49
CA ARG A 38 26.52 -16.28 -15.34
C ARG A 38 25.41 -15.33 -15.77
N LEU A 39 24.29 -15.36 -15.06
CA LEU A 39 23.22 -14.38 -15.25
C LEU A 39 23.58 -13.08 -14.53
N THR A 40 23.64 -11.99 -15.26
CA THR A 40 23.80 -10.63 -14.72
C THR A 40 22.45 -9.95 -14.65
N VAL A 41 22.12 -9.43 -13.47
CA VAL A 41 20.93 -8.62 -13.22
C VAL A 41 21.33 -7.16 -13.15
N SER A 42 20.74 -6.31 -13.98
CA SER A 42 20.99 -4.88 -14.00
C SER A 42 19.71 -4.09 -13.75
N VAL A 43 19.83 -2.98 -13.03
CA VAL A 43 18.73 -2.03 -12.78
C VAL A 43 19.15 -0.68 -13.34
N HIS A 44 18.38 -0.15 -14.30
CA HIS A 44 18.69 1.07 -15.05
C HIS A 44 20.14 1.06 -15.60
N GLY A 45 20.54 -0.08 -16.18
CA GLY A 45 21.88 -0.29 -16.74
C GLY A 45 23.00 -0.52 -15.72
N THR A 46 22.73 -0.45 -14.42
CA THR A 46 23.72 -0.71 -13.37
C THR A 46 23.63 -2.16 -12.90
N PRO A 47 24.71 -2.97 -12.99
CA PRO A 47 24.71 -4.33 -12.48
C PRO A 47 24.51 -4.35 -10.95
N VAL A 48 23.49 -5.06 -10.48
CA VAL A 48 23.16 -5.17 -9.05
C VAL A 48 23.37 -6.58 -8.50
N ALA A 49 23.36 -7.60 -9.35
CA ALA A 49 23.62 -8.98 -8.94
C ALA A 49 24.22 -9.82 -10.07
N ARG A 50 24.96 -10.86 -9.68
CA ARG A 50 25.39 -11.94 -10.57
C ARG A 50 24.97 -13.26 -9.95
N VAL A 51 24.32 -14.11 -10.73
CA VAL A 51 23.83 -15.42 -10.30
C VAL A 51 24.61 -16.50 -11.05
N SER A 52 25.14 -17.44 -10.29
CA SER A 52 25.87 -18.62 -10.80
C SER A 52 25.13 -19.89 -10.46
N GLY A 53 25.41 -20.97 -11.19
CA GLY A 53 24.82 -22.29 -10.93
C GLY A 53 23.42 -22.47 -11.51
N LEU A 54 23.04 -21.60 -12.45
CA LEU A 54 21.81 -21.76 -13.24
C LEU A 54 22.08 -22.62 -14.46
N SER A 55 21.07 -23.39 -14.88
CA SER A 55 21.05 -24.05 -16.18
C SER A 55 21.12 -23.00 -17.29
N SER A 56 21.70 -23.40 -18.43
CA SER A 56 21.69 -22.57 -19.64
C SER A 56 20.27 -22.27 -20.10
N ALA A 57 19.36 -23.24 -19.94
CA ALA A 57 17.95 -23.09 -20.28
C ALA A 57 17.26 -21.99 -19.46
N LEU A 58 17.39 -22.01 -18.11
CA LEU A 58 16.82 -20.96 -17.28
C LEU A 58 17.49 -19.61 -17.52
N SER A 59 18.82 -19.58 -17.67
CA SER A 59 19.55 -18.33 -17.93
C SER A 59 19.10 -17.67 -19.23
N GLN A 60 18.91 -18.46 -20.28
CA GLN A 60 18.42 -17.98 -21.57
C GLN A 60 16.94 -17.56 -21.49
N ALA A 61 16.09 -18.38 -20.86
CA ALA A 61 14.67 -18.04 -20.65
C ALA A 61 14.50 -16.71 -19.89
N LEU A 62 15.33 -16.48 -18.88
CA LEU A 62 15.34 -15.24 -18.09
C LEU A 62 15.82 -14.03 -18.92
N ALA A 63 16.81 -14.21 -19.79
CA ALA A 63 17.28 -13.17 -20.70
C ALA A 63 16.23 -12.85 -21.80
N ASP A 64 15.46 -13.84 -22.23
CA ASP A 64 14.46 -13.71 -23.28
C ASP A 64 13.08 -13.27 -22.77
N LEU A 65 12.90 -13.07 -21.45
CA LEU A 65 11.62 -12.68 -20.85
C LEU A 65 11.02 -11.41 -21.47
N GLU A 66 11.83 -10.44 -21.86
CA GLU A 66 11.34 -9.22 -22.51
C GLU A 66 10.77 -9.46 -23.90
N SER A 67 11.28 -10.46 -24.62
CA SER A 67 10.79 -10.87 -25.94
C SER A 67 9.45 -11.64 -25.88
N GLY A 68 8.99 -12.03 -24.68
CA GLY A 68 7.75 -12.77 -24.48
C GLY A 68 7.80 -14.23 -24.92
N ALA A 69 8.99 -14.75 -25.23
CA ALA A 69 9.18 -16.05 -25.89
C ALA A 69 9.14 -17.27 -24.95
N THR A 70 9.00 -17.10 -23.63
CA THR A 70 9.22 -18.24 -22.71
C THR A 70 8.28 -18.25 -21.50
N SER A 71 7.77 -19.44 -21.19
CA SER A 71 7.05 -19.71 -19.95
C SER A 71 7.92 -20.52 -19.00
N ILE A 72 8.61 -19.82 -18.10
CA ILE A 72 9.49 -20.42 -17.08
C ILE A 72 8.69 -21.29 -16.10
N LEU A 73 7.40 -20.97 -15.91
CA LEU A 73 6.55 -21.61 -14.92
C LEU A 73 5.80 -22.84 -15.43
N ASP A 74 5.77 -23.07 -16.75
CA ASP A 74 5.11 -24.24 -17.34
C ASP A 74 5.97 -25.50 -17.26
N GLU A 75 7.29 -25.35 -17.21
CA GLU A 75 8.23 -26.47 -17.11
C GLU A 75 8.65 -26.68 -15.65
N GLU A 76 8.28 -27.82 -15.06
CA GLU A 76 8.53 -28.13 -13.64
C GLU A 76 10.01 -27.99 -13.23
N SER A 77 10.93 -28.36 -14.13
CA SER A 77 12.38 -28.21 -13.95
C SER A 77 12.79 -26.75 -13.83
N LEU A 78 12.36 -25.90 -14.78
CA LEU A 78 12.66 -24.46 -14.78
C LEU A 78 11.97 -23.76 -13.62
N ALA A 79 10.73 -24.11 -13.29
CA ALA A 79 9.99 -23.56 -12.16
C ALA A 79 10.68 -23.88 -10.82
N GLY A 80 11.14 -25.13 -10.63
CA GLY A 80 11.88 -25.55 -9.45
C GLY A 80 13.26 -24.89 -9.32
N GLU A 81 13.93 -24.63 -10.44
CA GLU A 81 15.17 -23.86 -10.46
C GLU A 81 14.93 -22.36 -10.18
N PHE A 82 13.92 -21.77 -10.83
CA PHE A 82 13.51 -20.39 -10.58
C PHE A 82 13.15 -20.17 -9.11
N ALA A 83 12.40 -21.08 -8.48
CA ALA A 83 12.02 -21.00 -7.07
C ALA A 83 13.21 -20.95 -6.11
N ARG A 84 14.38 -21.50 -6.49
CA ARG A 84 15.62 -21.48 -5.71
C ARG A 84 16.41 -20.19 -5.84
N LEU A 85 16.05 -19.31 -6.77
CA LEU A 85 16.70 -18.01 -6.91
C LEU A 85 16.51 -17.14 -5.66
N PRO A 86 17.50 -16.26 -5.35
CA PRO A 86 17.35 -15.27 -4.30
C PRO A 86 16.10 -14.41 -4.51
N GLN A 87 15.43 -14.04 -3.41
CA GLN A 87 14.19 -13.26 -3.47
C GLN A 87 14.34 -11.94 -4.24
N THR A 88 15.52 -11.31 -4.14
CA THR A 88 15.83 -10.07 -4.86
C THR A 88 15.84 -10.24 -6.36
N VAL A 89 16.20 -11.41 -6.88
CA VAL A 89 16.19 -11.74 -8.31
C VAL A 89 14.80 -12.19 -8.74
N ARG A 90 14.14 -13.05 -7.95
CA ARG A 90 12.75 -13.47 -8.24
C ARG A 90 11.79 -12.29 -8.30
N GLY A 91 11.95 -11.31 -7.42
CA GLY A 91 11.12 -10.09 -7.37
C GLY A 91 11.26 -9.15 -8.58
N CYS A 92 12.20 -9.44 -9.48
CA CYS A 92 12.33 -8.75 -10.77
C CYS A 92 11.47 -9.36 -11.88
N VAL A 93 10.98 -10.59 -11.70
CA VAL A 93 10.13 -11.28 -12.68
C VAL A 93 8.68 -11.14 -12.24
N LEU A 94 7.85 -10.57 -13.10
CA LEU A 94 6.47 -10.21 -12.84
C LEU A 94 5.53 -10.91 -13.83
N THR A 95 4.25 -11.04 -13.48
CA THR A 95 3.25 -11.45 -14.46
C THR A 95 3.00 -10.31 -15.43
N ALA A 96 2.98 -10.60 -16.72
CA ALA A 96 2.82 -9.62 -17.79
C ALA A 96 1.58 -9.93 -18.63
N VAL A 97 0.92 -8.88 -19.12
CA VAL A 97 0.03 -8.99 -20.27
C VAL A 97 0.68 -8.29 -21.45
N ARG A 98 0.75 -8.99 -22.58
CA ARG A 98 1.48 -8.55 -23.76
C ARG A 98 0.56 -8.52 -24.96
N LEU A 99 0.86 -7.61 -25.87
CA LEU A 99 0.29 -7.58 -27.21
C LEU A 99 1.45 -7.44 -28.19
N GLU A 100 1.73 -8.52 -28.90
CA GLU A 100 2.90 -8.62 -29.78
C GLU A 100 4.19 -8.29 -29.00
N ASN A 101 4.94 -7.27 -29.42
CA ASN A 101 6.19 -6.84 -28.79
C ASN A 101 6.01 -5.79 -27.69
N ARG A 102 4.76 -5.48 -27.30
CA ARG A 102 4.46 -4.49 -26.26
C ARG A 102 3.98 -5.16 -24.98
N THR A 103 4.54 -4.75 -23.85
CA THR A 103 4.01 -5.08 -22.53
C THR A 103 2.96 -4.03 -22.16
N LEU A 104 1.73 -4.46 -21.94
CA LEU A 104 0.61 -3.56 -21.63
C LEU A 104 0.46 -3.33 -20.13
N ALA A 105 0.65 -4.38 -19.34
CA ALA A 105 0.57 -4.36 -17.88
C ALA A 105 1.52 -5.35 -17.23
N LEU A 106 1.96 -5.02 -16.01
CA LEU A 106 2.70 -5.91 -15.13
C LEU A 106 2.00 -6.01 -13.77
N ALA A 107 1.92 -7.21 -13.18
CA ALA A 107 1.49 -7.38 -11.80
C ALA A 107 2.70 -7.53 -10.86
N GLU A 108 2.86 -6.57 -9.95
CA GLU A 108 3.92 -6.53 -8.96
C GLU A 108 3.40 -6.94 -7.58
N PRO A 109 3.94 -8.01 -6.95
CA PRO A 109 3.65 -8.33 -5.57
C PRO A 109 4.15 -7.25 -4.61
N LEU A 110 3.31 -6.87 -3.64
CA LEU A 110 3.61 -5.86 -2.61
C LEU A 110 4.34 -6.47 -1.39
N ARG A 111 4.58 -7.78 -1.40
CA ARG A 111 5.29 -8.48 -0.34
C ARG A 111 6.50 -9.20 -0.93
N ALA A 112 7.65 -8.94 -0.34
CA ALA A 112 8.85 -9.71 -0.66
C ALA A 112 8.61 -11.18 -0.30
N GLY A 113 8.87 -12.08 -1.23
CA GLY A 113 8.65 -13.51 -1.05
C GLY A 113 7.65 -14.07 -2.06
N GLU A 114 6.63 -13.27 -2.38
CA GLU A 114 5.45 -13.76 -3.09
C GLU A 114 5.78 -14.07 -4.57
N PRO A 115 5.22 -15.16 -5.12
CA PRO A 115 5.35 -15.48 -6.53
C PRO A 115 4.60 -14.44 -7.40
N PRO A 116 4.89 -14.39 -8.71
CA PRO A 116 4.10 -13.61 -9.65
C PRO A 116 2.59 -13.92 -9.53
N SER A 117 1.75 -12.89 -9.57
CA SER A 117 0.30 -13.05 -9.43
C SER A 117 -0.29 -13.83 -10.60
N ALA A 118 -0.98 -14.93 -10.32
CA ALA A 118 -1.60 -15.74 -11.36
C ALA A 118 -2.91 -15.09 -11.86
N PRO A 119 -3.12 -14.95 -13.19
CA PRO A 119 -4.41 -14.59 -13.75
C PRO A 119 -5.48 -15.62 -13.37
N VAL A 120 -6.70 -15.12 -13.17
CA VAL A 120 -7.86 -15.95 -12.86
C VAL A 120 -8.76 -16.01 -14.08
N ALA A 121 -8.99 -17.21 -14.61
CA ALA A 121 -9.78 -17.41 -15.82
C ALA A 121 -11.19 -16.82 -15.71
N LEU A 122 -11.65 -16.20 -16.78
CA LEU A 122 -12.97 -15.58 -16.90
C LEU A 122 -13.76 -16.17 -18.06
N GLU A 123 -15.05 -16.41 -17.84
CA GLU A 123 -15.97 -16.85 -18.89
C GLU A 123 -16.62 -15.64 -19.58
N PRO A 124 -17.01 -15.73 -20.88
CA PRO A 124 -17.58 -14.58 -21.61
C PRO A 124 -18.82 -13.97 -20.94
N GLY A 125 -19.62 -14.80 -20.26
CA GLY A 125 -20.86 -14.39 -19.59
C GLY A 125 -20.68 -13.86 -18.17
N ASP A 126 -19.47 -13.91 -17.60
CA ASP A 126 -19.20 -13.44 -16.25
C ASP A 126 -19.41 -11.94 -16.15
N LEU A 127 -20.14 -11.50 -15.11
CA LEU A 127 -20.41 -10.09 -14.85
C LEU A 127 -19.31 -9.55 -13.96
N VAL A 128 -18.53 -8.59 -14.48
CA VAL A 128 -17.35 -8.05 -13.81
C VAL A 128 -17.44 -6.56 -13.59
N ARG A 129 -16.77 -6.07 -12.54
CA ARG A 129 -16.53 -4.64 -12.29
C ARG A 129 -15.27 -4.46 -11.46
N SER A 130 -14.71 -3.25 -11.42
CA SER A 130 -13.63 -2.90 -10.50
C SER A 130 -14.10 -3.08 -9.05
N SER A 131 -13.23 -3.60 -8.18
CA SER A 131 -13.50 -3.61 -6.75
C SER A 131 -13.78 -2.19 -6.27
N ARG A 132 -14.73 -2.01 -5.35
CA ARG A 132 -14.97 -0.69 -4.71
C ARG A 132 -13.73 -0.15 -3.97
N PHE A 133 -12.78 -1.04 -3.68
CA PHE A 133 -11.52 -0.70 -3.04
C PHE A 133 -10.36 -0.49 -4.01
N ALA A 134 -10.57 -0.74 -5.30
CA ALA A 134 -9.57 -0.49 -6.33
C ALA A 134 -9.40 1.02 -6.55
N TYR A 135 -8.16 1.47 -6.69
CA TYR A 135 -7.85 2.86 -7.01
C TYR A 135 -6.65 2.94 -7.94
N SER A 136 -6.55 4.05 -8.66
CA SER A 136 -5.41 4.35 -9.51
C SER A 136 -4.71 5.62 -9.04
N HIS A 137 -3.39 5.61 -9.03
CA HIS A 137 -2.59 6.78 -8.69
C HIS A 137 -1.24 6.76 -9.40
N ARG A 138 -0.61 7.92 -9.43
CA ARG A 138 0.76 8.06 -9.93
C ARG A 138 1.77 7.69 -8.84
N GLN A 139 2.81 6.94 -9.21
CA GLN A 139 4.05 6.83 -8.44
C GLN A 139 5.22 7.03 -9.40
N ASN A 140 6.04 8.06 -9.18
CA ASN A 140 7.02 8.50 -10.19
C ASN A 140 6.33 8.66 -11.56
N ASP A 141 6.91 8.16 -12.64
CA ASP A 141 6.32 8.29 -13.98
C ASP A 141 5.40 7.12 -14.37
N GLU A 142 4.98 6.31 -13.39
CA GLU A 142 4.13 5.14 -13.60
C GLU A 142 2.70 5.40 -13.08
N LEU A 143 1.71 4.89 -13.82
CA LEU A 143 0.34 4.75 -13.36
C LEU A 143 0.15 3.37 -12.73
N LEU A 144 -0.30 3.34 -11.48
CA LEU A 144 -0.52 2.12 -10.72
C LEU A 144 -2.01 1.90 -10.47
N VAL A 145 -2.43 0.65 -10.43
CA VAL A 145 -3.75 0.21 -9.97
C VAL A 145 -3.57 -0.71 -8.77
N GLU A 146 -4.16 -0.35 -7.65
CA GLU A 146 -3.95 -0.99 -6.36
C GLU A 146 -5.28 -1.26 -5.65
N SER A 147 -5.24 -2.12 -4.64
CA SER A 147 -6.35 -2.32 -3.71
C SER A 147 -5.81 -2.60 -2.30
N PRO A 148 -6.38 -2.00 -1.23
CA PRO A 148 -6.01 -2.27 0.17
C PRO A 148 -6.11 -3.75 0.59
N VAL A 149 -6.88 -4.55 -0.14
CA VAL A 149 -7.09 -5.99 0.10
C VAL A 149 -6.26 -6.88 -0.85
N ALA A 150 -5.52 -6.28 -1.78
CA ALA A 150 -4.65 -6.98 -2.71
C ALA A 150 -3.25 -7.18 -2.13
N GLY A 151 -2.64 -8.33 -2.44
CA GLY A 151 -1.22 -8.61 -2.18
C GLY A 151 -0.29 -8.11 -3.31
N ALA A 152 -0.86 -7.56 -4.39
CA ALA A 152 -0.15 -7.11 -5.57
C ALA A 152 -0.79 -5.83 -6.13
N ARG A 153 -0.11 -5.22 -7.09
CA ARG A 153 -0.58 -4.07 -7.85
C ARG A 153 -0.36 -4.27 -9.33
N ILE A 154 -1.07 -3.52 -10.17
CA ILE A 154 -0.84 -3.47 -11.60
C ILE A 154 -0.09 -2.18 -11.95
N ILE A 155 1.01 -2.32 -12.68
CA ILE A 155 1.72 -1.23 -13.35
C ILE A 155 1.14 -1.12 -14.76
N VAL A 156 0.59 0.04 -15.11
CA VAL A 156 0.03 0.32 -16.42
C VAL A 156 1.13 0.88 -17.32
N LEU A 157 1.41 0.19 -18.43
CA LEU A 157 2.50 0.54 -19.36
C LEU A 157 2.00 1.00 -20.73
N ASP A 158 0.71 0.86 -21.01
CA ASP A 158 0.10 1.27 -22.28
C ASP A 158 -1.21 2.02 -22.02
N ASP A 159 -1.40 3.14 -22.72
CA ASP A 159 -2.53 4.05 -22.53
C ASP A 159 -3.89 3.41 -22.85
N SER A 160 -3.91 2.36 -23.69
CA SER A 160 -5.12 1.60 -23.99
C SER A 160 -5.83 1.06 -22.75
N LEU A 161 -5.10 0.80 -21.67
CA LEU A 161 -5.66 0.30 -20.42
C LEU A 161 -6.49 1.35 -19.69
N GLY A 162 -6.26 2.64 -19.92
CA GLY A 162 -7.06 3.71 -19.31
C GLY A 162 -8.55 3.59 -19.66
N LEU A 163 -8.85 3.25 -20.92
CA LEU A 163 -10.23 3.00 -21.35
C LEU A 163 -10.83 1.76 -20.69
N LEU A 164 -10.05 0.69 -20.56
CA LEU A 164 -10.50 -0.55 -19.91
C LEU A 164 -10.82 -0.31 -18.44
N LEU A 165 -9.93 0.34 -17.70
CA LEU A 165 -10.11 0.71 -16.29
C LEU A 165 -11.36 1.58 -16.09
N ALA A 166 -11.61 2.54 -16.99
CA ALA A 166 -12.81 3.34 -16.95
C ALA A 166 -14.07 2.51 -17.26
N ALA A 167 -13.99 1.57 -18.22
CA ALA A 167 -15.11 0.72 -18.60
C ALA A 167 -15.52 -0.26 -17.49
N THR A 168 -14.58 -0.71 -16.65
CA THR A 168 -14.86 -1.63 -15.53
C THR A 168 -15.48 -0.94 -14.31
N ALA A 169 -15.61 0.40 -14.30
CA ALA A 169 -16.32 1.11 -13.24
C ALA A 169 -17.81 0.74 -13.16
N GLN A 170 -18.39 0.28 -14.27
CA GLN A 170 -19.75 -0.26 -14.32
C GLN A 170 -19.74 -1.77 -14.51
N ALA A 171 -20.65 -2.46 -13.83
CA ALA A 171 -20.85 -3.90 -14.01
C ALA A 171 -21.16 -4.23 -15.47
N SER A 172 -20.30 -5.03 -16.09
CA SER A 172 -20.39 -5.39 -17.50
C SER A 172 -20.00 -6.85 -17.69
N ARG A 173 -20.65 -7.54 -18.64
CA ARG A 173 -20.19 -8.88 -19.02
C ARG A 173 -18.85 -8.80 -19.73
N VAL A 174 -18.00 -9.81 -19.54
CA VAL A 174 -16.69 -9.90 -20.21
C VAL A 174 -16.82 -9.72 -21.72
N GLU A 175 -17.74 -10.44 -22.37
CA GLU A 175 -17.99 -10.32 -23.82
C GLU A 175 -18.41 -8.90 -24.28
N THR A 176 -19.02 -8.14 -23.38
CA THR A 176 -19.47 -6.77 -23.68
C THR A 176 -18.30 -5.81 -23.62
N LEU A 177 -17.39 -5.99 -22.65
CA LEU A 177 -16.13 -5.25 -22.59
C LEU A 177 -15.24 -5.58 -23.79
N GLU A 178 -15.11 -6.86 -24.15
CA GLU A 178 -14.37 -7.28 -25.35
C GLU A 178 -14.87 -6.58 -26.62
N ARG A 179 -16.20 -6.55 -26.84
CA ARG A 179 -16.78 -5.82 -27.99
C ARG A 179 -16.58 -4.31 -27.90
N ARG A 180 -16.76 -3.74 -26.70
CA ARG A 180 -16.65 -2.28 -26.48
C ARG A 180 -15.24 -1.77 -26.74
N LEU A 181 -14.22 -2.57 -26.43
CA LEU A 181 -12.81 -2.20 -26.58
C LEU A 181 -12.16 -2.74 -27.86
N ALA A 182 -12.92 -3.39 -28.75
CA ALA A 182 -12.39 -4.04 -29.95
C ALA A 182 -11.61 -3.09 -30.90
N SER A 183 -11.86 -1.79 -30.85
CA SER A 183 -11.12 -0.78 -31.64
C SER A 183 -9.76 -0.40 -31.04
N VAL A 184 -9.50 -0.76 -29.78
CA VAL A 184 -8.28 -0.38 -29.04
C VAL A 184 -7.44 -1.62 -28.72
N LEU A 185 -8.08 -2.73 -28.35
CA LEU A 185 -7.43 -3.97 -27.96
C LEU A 185 -8.16 -5.19 -28.54
N PRO A 186 -7.44 -6.24 -28.96
CA PRO A 186 -8.05 -7.51 -29.30
C PRO A 186 -8.83 -8.11 -28.12
N ALA A 187 -9.94 -8.80 -28.40
CA ALA A 187 -10.80 -9.39 -27.37
C ALA A 187 -10.03 -10.29 -26.38
N HIS A 188 -9.14 -11.16 -26.89
CA HIS A 188 -8.34 -12.04 -26.03
C HIS A 188 -7.42 -11.25 -25.08
N THR A 189 -6.85 -10.13 -25.54
CA THR A 189 -6.00 -9.25 -24.72
C THR A 189 -6.82 -8.53 -23.65
N VAL A 190 -8.03 -8.06 -23.99
CA VAL A 190 -8.97 -7.48 -23.01
C VAL A 190 -9.27 -8.50 -21.91
N ARG A 191 -9.56 -9.74 -22.28
CA ARG A 191 -9.79 -10.82 -21.32
C ARG A 191 -8.57 -11.07 -20.45
N GLU A 192 -7.38 -11.20 -21.02
CA GLU A 192 -6.14 -11.41 -20.25
C GLU A 192 -5.88 -10.30 -19.22
N ILE A 193 -6.17 -9.05 -19.55
CA ILE A 193 -6.06 -7.93 -18.60
C ILE A 193 -7.10 -8.08 -17.49
N LEU A 194 -8.36 -8.41 -17.82
CA LEU A 194 -9.41 -8.63 -16.82
C LEU A 194 -9.07 -9.81 -15.89
N GLU A 195 -8.55 -10.90 -16.43
CA GLU A 195 -8.10 -12.08 -15.67
C GLU A 195 -6.94 -11.72 -14.74
N LEU A 196 -5.99 -10.88 -15.18
CA LEU A 196 -4.93 -10.35 -14.33
C LEU A 196 -5.47 -9.44 -13.23
N MET A 197 -6.38 -8.51 -13.57
CA MET A 197 -7.02 -7.61 -12.60
C MET A 197 -7.81 -8.38 -11.54
N LEU A 198 -8.45 -9.48 -11.93
CA LEU A 198 -9.14 -10.38 -10.99
C LEU A 198 -8.15 -11.13 -10.10
N GLY A 199 -7.07 -11.66 -10.67
CA GLY A 199 -6.01 -12.34 -9.91
C GLY A 199 -5.30 -11.43 -8.91
N VAL A 200 -5.12 -10.15 -9.26
CA VAL A 200 -4.57 -9.12 -8.36
C VAL A 200 -5.61 -8.60 -7.36
N ARG A 201 -6.90 -8.91 -7.54
CA ARG A 201 -8.02 -8.45 -6.70
C ARG A 201 -8.31 -6.95 -6.79
N VAL A 202 -8.12 -6.37 -7.97
CA VAL A 202 -8.62 -5.02 -8.33
C VAL A 202 -9.88 -5.08 -9.20
N LEU A 203 -10.23 -6.26 -9.72
CA LEU A 203 -11.51 -6.59 -10.35
C LEU A 203 -12.26 -7.61 -9.48
N GLU A 204 -13.58 -7.61 -9.61
CA GLU A 204 -14.51 -8.53 -8.97
C GLU A 204 -15.43 -9.15 -10.02
N VAL A 205 -15.82 -10.40 -9.75
CA VAL A 205 -16.86 -11.12 -10.50
C VAL A 205 -18.08 -11.25 -9.61
N ALA A 206 -19.27 -10.99 -10.16
CA ALA A 206 -20.52 -11.20 -9.45
C ALA A 206 -20.77 -12.70 -9.24
N GLU A 207 -21.35 -13.05 -8.10
CA GLU A 207 -21.80 -14.41 -7.85
C GLU A 207 -22.99 -14.75 -8.76
N ARG A 208 -23.00 -15.97 -9.33
CA ARG A 208 -23.89 -16.32 -10.46
C ARG A 208 -25.38 -16.29 -10.10
N GLU A 209 -25.72 -16.59 -8.85
CA GLU A 209 -27.11 -16.72 -8.40
C GLU A 209 -27.69 -15.39 -7.92
N SER A 210 -26.97 -14.68 -7.04
CA SER A 210 -27.39 -13.41 -6.47
C SER A 210 -27.09 -12.19 -7.35
N GLY A 211 -26.07 -12.26 -8.21
CA GLY A 211 -25.55 -11.11 -8.93
C GLY A 211 -24.80 -10.11 -8.04
N GLU A 212 -24.56 -10.45 -6.76
CA GLU A 212 -23.82 -9.60 -5.84
C GLU A 212 -22.32 -9.71 -6.03
N PHE A 213 -21.61 -8.63 -5.76
CA PHE A 213 -20.15 -8.59 -5.83
C PHE A 213 -19.53 -8.77 -4.43
N PRO A 214 -18.37 -9.44 -4.32
CA PRO A 214 -17.74 -9.75 -3.04
C PRO A 214 -17.58 -8.55 -2.11
N SER A 215 -17.26 -7.36 -2.63
CA SER A 215 -17.07 -6.19 -1.78
C SER A 215 -18.36 -5.59 -1.21
N ASP A 216 -19.52 -5.93 -1.76
CA ASP A 216 -20.83 -5.50 -1.27
C ASP A 216 -21.51 -6.56 -0.39
N SER A 217 -21.24 -7.84 -0.65
CA SER A 217 -21.88 -8.97 0.04
C SER A 217 -21.08 -9.50 1.22
N ASP A 218 -19.74 -9.45 1.18
CA ASP A 218 -18.89 -9.94 2.26
C ASP A 218 -19.15 -9.14 3.56
N PRO A 219 -19.50 -9.82 4.67
CA PRO A 219 -19.94 -9.16 5.90
C PRO A 219 -18.84 -8.32 6.55
N VAL A 220 -17.56 -8.60 6.29
CA VAL A 220 -16.43 -7.84 6.82
C VAL A 220 -16.12 -6.66 5.91
N LEU A 221 -15.99 -6.88 4.59
CA LEU A 221 -15.62 -5.85 3.64
C LEU A 221 -16.70 -4.77 3.50
N ARG A 222 -17.99 -5.13 3.54
CA ARG A 222 -19.08 -4.16 3.40
C ARG A 222 -19.15 -3.11 4.50
N GLN A 223 -18.52 -3.37 5.65
CA GLN A 223 -18.44 -2.42 6.78
C GLN A 223 -17.41 -1.30 6.56
N TRP A 224 -16.54 -1.44 5.57
CA TRP A 224 -15.45 -0.50 5.32
C TRP A 224 -15.78 0.51 4.23
N ASP A 225 -15.60 1.79 4.54
CA ASP A 225 -15.45 2.81 3.50
C ASP A 225 -14.07 2.70 2.83
N PHE A 226 -14.00 3.13 1.57
CA PHE A 226 -12.77 3.07 0.76
C PHE A 226 -11.56 3.70 1.47
N HIS A 227 -11.74 4.94 1.95
CA HIS A 227 -10.66 5.73 2.53
C HIS A 227 -10.20 5.17 3.88
N ASP A 228 -11.11 4.58 4.66
CA ASP A 228 -10.80 3.95 5.93
C ASP A 228 -9.97 2.68 5.75
N LEU A 229 -10.34 1.82 4.81
CA LEU A 229 -9.60 0.58 4.56
C LEU A 229 -8.24 0.86 3.92
N LEU A 230 -8.16 1.86 3.02
CA LEU A 230 -6.90 2.33 2.46
C LEU A 230 -5.96 2.85 3.56
N PHE A 231 -6.44 3.74 4.43
CA PHE A 231 -5.64 4.26 5.54
C PHE A 231 -5.24 3.16 6.52
N HIS A 232 -6.15 2.23 6.84
CA HIS A 232 -5.87 1.09 7.70
C HIS A 232 -4.73 0.22 7.13
N SER A 233 -4.79 -0.09 5.84
CA SER A 233 -3.78 -0.93 5.19
C SER A 233 -2.42 -0.22 5.12
N ARG A 234 -2.40 1.08 4.77
CA ARG A 234 -1.18 1.87 4.61
C ARG A 234 -0.51 2.29 5.92
N SER A 235 -1.25 2.34 7.02
CA SER A 235 -0.72 2.73 8.35
C SER A 235 -0.16 1.58 9.18
N ARG A 236 -0.10 0.35 8.65
CA ARG A 236 0.38 -0.84 9.36
C ARG A 236 1.59 -1.49 8.69
N PHE A 237 2.60 -1.74 9.50
CA PHE A 237 3.80 -2.47 9.09
C PHE A 237 3.45 -3.86 8.53
N GLY A 238 4.13 -4.25 7.44
CA GLY A 238 3.98 -5.57 6.80
C GLY A 238 2.79 -5.71 5.84
N ARG A 239 1.96 -4.67 5.69
CA ARG A 239 0.86 -4.65 4.69
C ARG A 239 1.22 -3.91 3.41
N THR A 240 2.36 -3.21 3.38
CA THR A 240 2.86 -2.50 2.22
C THR A 240 4.35 -2.81 2.03
N ALA A 241 4.83 -2.70 0.79
CA ALA A 241 6.26 -2.67 0.46
C ALA A 241 6.90 -1.31 0.75
N GLU A 242 6.11 -0.31 1.14
CA GLU A 242 6.58 1.07 1.28
C GLU A 242 7.38 1.28 2.58
N PRO A 243 8.32 2.24 2.58
CA PRO A 243 9.03 2.62 3.79
C PRO A 243 8.06 2.99 4.92
N PHE A 244 8.25 2.38 6.10
CA PHE A 244 7.39 2.59 7.27
C PHE A 244 8.15 3.25 8.41
N GLY A 245 7.54 4.26 9.05
CA GLY A 245 8.07 4.91 10.25
C GLY A 245 8.86 6.20 9.99
N GLY A 246 9.90 6.45 10.79
CA GLY A 246 10.65 7.71 10.81
C GLY A 246 11.64 7.86 9.65
N ILE A 247 11.12 7.92 8.42
CA ILE A 247 11.92 7.91 7.19
C ILE A 247 12.58 9.26 6.86
N PHE A 248 12.07 10.37 7.40
CA PHE A 248 12.59 11.75 7.22
C PHE A 248 13.18 12.05 5.83
N PRO A 249 12.43 11.86 4.73
CA PRO A 249 12.95 11.89 3.35
C PRO A 249 13.56 13.23 2.94
N HIS A 250 13.28 14.30 3.69
CA HIS A 250 13.75 15.65 3.43
C HIS A 250 14.81 16.15 4.43
N ARG A 251 15.33 15.27 5.30
CA ARG A 251 16.38 15.66 6.26
C ARG A 251 17.59 16.24 5.52
N GLY A 252 18.01 17.44 5.92
CA GLY A 252 19.12 18.17 5.29
C GLY A 252 18.79 18.75 3.90
N ARG A 253 17.56 18.57 3.41
CA ARG A 253 17.09 19.14 2.13
C ARG A 253 16.05 20.25 2.33
N ILE A 254 15.17 20.09 3.32
CA ILE A 254 14.15 21.06 3.69
C ILE A 254 14.32 21.38 5.16
N GLU A 255 14.53 22.66 5.47
CA GLU A 255 14.62 23.12 6.85
C GLU A 255 13.27 22.93 7.56
N PRO A 256 13.24 22.33 8.75
CA PRO A 256 11.99 22.05 9.44
C PRO A 256 11.34 23.33 9.96
N ARG A 257 10.00 23.36 9.91
CA ARG A 257 9.22 24.48 10.50
C ARG A 257 9.42 24.54 12.01
N SER A 258 9.26 25.74 12.57
CA SER A 258 9.27 25.96 14.01
C SER A 258 8.25 25.06 14.73
N ALA A 259 8.63 24.56 15.91
CA ALA A 259 7.77 23.72 16.75
C ALA A 259 6.57 24.48 17.33
N VAL A 260 6.62 25.81 17.33
CA VAL A 260 5.51 26.69 17.67
C VAL A 260 5.21 27.51 16.44
N ARG A 261 3.94 27.49 16.03
CA ARG A 261 3.45 28.34 14.94
C ARG A 261 3.75 29.80 15.29
N GLU A 262 4.21 30.57 14.31
CA GLU A 262 4.36 32.01 14.44
C GLU A 262 3.01 32.67 14.77
N CYS A 263 3.06 33.69 15.63
CA CYS A 263 1.88 34.47 15.96
C CYS A 263 1.32 35.14 14.71
N HIS A 264 0.01 35.07 14.54
CA HIS A 264 -0.68 35.83 13.50
C HIS A 264 -0.65 37.32 13.84
N ALA A 265 -0.72 38.16 12.81
CA ALA A 265 -0.94 39.59 13.01
C ALA A 265 -2.35 39.82 13.60
N GLY A 266 -2.47 40.71 14.59
CA GLY A 266 -3.74 41.06 15.22
C GLY A 266 -3.62 41.34 16.71
N GLN A 267 -4.78 41.54 17.35
CA GLN A 267 -4.87 41.75 18.79
C GLN A 267 -4.48 40.47 19.56
N LEU A 268 -3.64 40.64 20.57
CA LEU A 268 -3.28 39.58 21.51
C LEU A 268 -4.15 39.72 22.75
N VAL A 269 -4.72 38.60 23.20
CA VAL A 269 -5.44 38.51 24.47
C VAL A 269 -4.61 37.67 25.41
N GLU A 270 -4.13 38.27 26.49
CA GLU A 270 -3.41 37.55 27.53
C GLU A 270 -4.39 36.70 28.34
N LEU A 271 -4.07 35.43 28.50
CA LEU A 271 -4.87 34.50 29.28
C LEU A 271 -4.30 34.36 30.69
N PRO A 272 -5.14 34.41 31.74
CA PRO A 272 -4.73 34.11 33.10
C PRO A 272 -4.10 32.73 33.20
N ALA A 273 -2.93 32.64 33.83
CA ALA A 273 -2.23 31.38 34.08
C ALA A 273 -2.39 31.02 35.57
N PRO A 274 -3.03 29.89 35.90
CA PRO A 274 -3.20 29.50 37.29
C PRO A 274 -1.87 29.01 37.90
N SER A 275 -1.75 29.14 39.23
CA SER A 275 -0.70 28.47 39.99
C SER A 275 -0.84 26.95 39.82
N PHE A 276 0.29 26.28 39.57
CA PHE A 276 0.28 24.82 39.41
C PHE A 276 -0.07 24.10 40.70
N ASP A 277 0.39 24.62 41.85
CA ASP A 277 0.14 24.02 43.16
C ASP A 277 -1.33 24.17 43.54
N ASP A 278 -1.94 25.34 43.28
CA ASP A 278 -3.36 25.59 43.52
C ASP A 278 -4.26 24.70 42.66
N VAL A 279 -3.84 24.43 41.41
CA VAL A 279 -4.53 23.47 40.54
C VAL A 279 -4.40 22.08 41.10
N LEU A 280 -3.19 21.67 41.53
CA LEU A 280 -2.93 20.34 42.06
C LEU A 280 -3.73 20.04 43.33
N GLU A 281 -3.91 21.04 44.20
CA GLU A 281 -4.65 20.91 45.46
C GLU A 281 -6.15 20.64 45.23
N ARG A 282 -6.77 21.33 44.26
CA ARG A 282 -8.20 21.20 43.97
C ARG A 282 -8.55 20.21 42.85
N ASP A 283 -7.55 19.65 42.17
CA ASP A 283 -7.80 18.74 41.05
C ASP A 283 -8.49 17.46 41.54
N PRO A 284 -9.61 17.02 40.93
CA PRO A 284 -10.10 15.66 41.16
C PRO A 284 -8.99 14.63 40.91
N SER A 285 -9.02 13.55 41.69
CA SER A 285 -8.13 12.42 41.44
C SER A 285 -8.32 11.87 40.02
N LEU A 286 -7.28 11.28 39.45
CA LEU A 286 -7.36 10.66 38.11
C LEU A 286 -8.51 9.65 38.03
N LEU A 287 -8.72 8.85 39.08
CA LEU A 287 -9.82 7.89 39.14
C LEU A 287 -11.18 8.61 39.04
N MET A 288 -11.36 9.67 39.83
CA MET A 288 -12.61 10.44 39.84
C MET A 288 -12.89 11.05 38.47
N ALA A 289 -11.87 11.65 37.84
CA ALA A 289 -11.98 12.22 36.51
C ALA A 289 -12.32 11.18 35.44
N MET A 290 -11.75 9.97 35.51
CA MET A 290 -12.04 8.89 34.57
C MET A 290 -13.48 8.37 34.70
N GLU A 291 -13.95 8.14 35.93
CA GLU A 291 -15.27 7.56 36.21
C GLU A 291 -16.42 8.54 35.95
N THR A 292 -16.19 9.85 36.15
CA THR A 292 -17.25 10.86 35.89
C THR A 292 -17.22 11.48 34.51
N ARG A 293 -16.19 11.22 33.70
CA ARG A 293 -16.11 11.80 32.35
C ARG A 293 -17.28 11.32 31.50
N HIS A 294 -18.06 12.28 31.01
CA HIS A 294 -19.11 12.09 30.03
C HIS A 294 -19.08 13.25 29.02
N SER A 295 -19.67 13.05 27.84
CA SER A 295 -19.76 14.10 26.82
C SER A 295 -21.00 14.95 27.06
N CYS A 296 -20.82 16.20 27.47
CA CYS A 296 -21.90 17.17 27.60
C CYS A 296 -22.06 17.98 26.31
N ARG A 297 -23.30 18.13 25.81
CA ARG A 297 -23.64 18.91 24.60
C ARG A 297 -24.75 19.95 24.84
N THR A 298 -25.17 20.09 26.09
CA THR A 298 -26.12 21.11 26.54
C THR A 298 -25.36 22.03 27.46
N PHE A 299 -25.33 23.32 27.15
CA PHE A 299 -24.53 24.30 27.87
C PHE A 299 -25.40 25.11 28.83
N GLY A 300 -24.81 25.56 29.95
CA GLY A 300 -25.48 26.47 30.86
C GLY A 300 -25.65 27.86 30.24
N GLU A 301 -26.50 28.69 30.86
CA GLU A 301 -26.73 30.07 30.40
C GLU A 301 -25.52 30.98 30.59
N GLN A 302 -24.65 30.66 31.55
CA GLN A 302 -23.43 31.41 31.82
C GLN A 302 -22.30 30.95 30.89
N PRO A 303 -21.70 31.87 30.11
CA PRO A 303 -20.57 31.54 29.25
C PRO A 303 -19.30 31.32 30.08
N LEU A 304 -18.31 30.64 29.48
CA LEU A 304 -16.99 30.49 30.07
C LEU A 304 -16.33 31.86 30.28
N THR A 305 -15.74 32.04 31.45
CA THR A 305 -14.92 33.20 31.79
C THR A 305 -13.51 33.08 31.20
N LEU A 306 -12.79 34.21 31.15
CA LEU A 306 -11.40 34.22 30.67
C LEU A 306 -10.47 33.42 31.60
N ASP A 307 -10.73 33.43 32.91
CA ASP A 307 -9.99 32.66 33.91
C ASP A 307 -10.18 31.16 33.71
N GLU A 308 -11.43 30.70 33.53
CA GLU A 308 -11.73 29.29 33.27
C GLU A 308 -11.13 28.80 31.95
N LEU A 309 -11.20 29.62 30.90
CA LEU A 309 -10.57 29.31 29.61
C LEU A 309 -9.04 29.28 29.72
N GLY A 310 -8.45 30.25 30.42
CA GLY A 310 -7.02 30.34 30.67
C GLY A 310 -6.49 29.13 31.42
N GLU A 311 -7.14 28.74 32.52
CA GLU A 311 -6.82 27.52 33.26
C GLU A 311 -6.97 26.27 32.38
N PHE A 312 -8.07 26.11 31.64
CA PHE A 312 -8.31 24.95 30.80
C PHE A 312 -7.19 24.78 29.75
N LEU A 313 -6.80 25.84 29.06
CA LEU A 313 -5.72 25.82 28.06
C LEU A 313 -4.34 25.64 28.70
N PHE A 314 -4.10 26.22 29.88
CA PHE A 314 -2.86 26.01 30.63
C PHE A 314 -2.68 24.53 31.00
N ARG A 315 -3.73 23.86 31.49
CA ARG A 315 -3.69 22.46 31.90
C ARG A 315 -3.61 21.49 30.71
N SER A 316 -4.26 21.80 29.59
CA SER A 316 -4.38 20.88 28.44
C SER A 316 -3.32 21.07 27.34
N ALA A 317 -2.93 22.29 27.03
CA ALA A 317 -2.24 22.62 25.78
C ALA A 317 -0.93 23.41 25.94
N ARG A 318 -0.55 23.81 27.16
CA ARG A 318 0.67 24.62 27.38
C ARG A 318 1.94 23.94 26.86
N VAL A 319 2.89 24.76 26.46
CA VAL A 319 4.26 24.32 26.21
C VAL A 319 4.96 24.23 27.55
N SER A 320 5.31 23.01 27.97
CA SER A 320 6.06 22.79 29.21
C SER A 320 7.56 22.79 28.91
N ALA A 321 8.35 23.52 29.68
CA ALA A 321 9.79 23.32 29.71
C ALA A 321 10.05 22.02 30.47
N GLY A 322 10.61 21.00 29.82
CA GLY A 322 11.23 19.88 30.54
C GLY A 322 12.72 19.88 30.25
N PRO A 323 13.53 19.29 31.14
CA PRO A 323 14.97 19.22 30.93
C PRO A 323 15.28 18.54 29.59
N ALA A 324 16.23 19.12 28.87
CA ALA A 324 16.85 18.47 27.72
C ALA A 324 17.42 17.14 28.20
N LEU A 325 17.08 16.05 27.51
CA LEU A 325 17.70 14.75 27.80
C LEU A 325 19.16 14.83 27.35
N PRO A 326 20.15 14.62 28.23
CA PRO A 326 21.55 14.60 27.84
C PRO A 326 21.78 13.56 26.73
N GLY A 327 22.41 13.96 25.63
CA GLY A 327 22.72 13.07 24.50
C GLY A 327 21.61 12.84 23.47
N PHE A 328 20.44 13.49 23.60
CA PHE A 328 19.36 13.40 22.61
C PHE A 328 19.27 14.68 21.76
N SER A 329 19.73 14.60 20.51
CA SER A 329 19.45 15.60 19.47
C SER A 329 18.33 15.09 18.57
N PRO A 330 17.11 15.64 18.67
CA PRO A 330 16.01 15.19 17.84
C PRO A 330 16.21 15.60 16.38
N PRO A 331 15.69 14.83 15.42
CA PRO A 331 15.82 15.14 13.99
C PRO A 331 15.01 16.36 13.55
N LEU A 332 14.10 16.87 14.40
CA LEU A 332 13.24 18.03 14.17
C LEU A 332 13.12 18.88 15.44
N PRO A 333 12.87 20.20 15.33
CA PRO A 333 12.50 21.05 16.45
C PRO A 333 11.32 20.46 17.23
N HIS A 334 11.37 20.51 18.57
CA HIS A 334 10.32 19.92 19.42
C HIS A 334 10.10 20.75 20.68
N ARG A 335 8.91 20.63 21.25
CA ARG A 335 8.50 21.18 22.56
C ARG A 335 7.79 20.09 23.34
N ARG A 336 7.94 20.07 24.66
CA ARG A 336 7.10 19.22 25.50
C ARG A 336 5.75 19.90 25.71
N ARG A 337 4.70 19.09 25.80
CA ARG A 337 3.31 19.50 26.09
C ARG A 337 2.75 18.56 27.16
N CYS A 338 1.64 18.95 27.78
CA CYS A 338 0.95 18.11 28.76
C CYS A 338 0.53 16.75 28.19
N LEU A 339 0.20 16.71 26.89
CA LEU A 339 -0.16 15.48 26.20
C LEU A 339 1.05 14.85 25.53
N ARG A 340 1.16 13.52 25.67
CA ARG A 340 2.16 12.73 24.95
C ARG A 340 1.84 12.77 23.46
N THR A 341 2.68 13.44 22.70
CA THR A 341 2.70 13.33 21.24
C THR A 341 3.91 12.48 20.87
N ARG A 342 3.72 11.53 19.94
CA ARG A 342 4.87 10.85 19.34
C ARG A 342 5.54 11.84 18.39
N ALA A 343 6.70 12.38 18.78
CA ALA A 343 7.73 12.61 17.79
C ALA A 343 8.13 11.21 17.30
N VAL A 344 8.10 10.97 15.99
CA VAL A 344 8.56 9.70 15.41
C VAL A 344 10.08 9.64 15.59
N SER A 345 10.58 9.30 16.77
CA SER A 345 12.01 9.18 17.07
C SER A 345 12.37 7.71 17.29
N HIS A 346 13.33 7.24 16.50
CA HIS A 346 13.91 5.90 16.56
C HIS A 346 14.31 5.49 17.99
N ARG A 347 13.89 4.28 18.40
CA ARG A 347 14.84 3.31 18.98
C ARG A 347 15.27 2.41 17.82
N ALA A 348 16.46 2.62 17.29
CA ALA A 348 17.10 1.58 16.49
C ALA A 348 17.45 0.44 17.46
N SER A 349 16.76 -0.70 17.38
CA SER A 349 17.41 -1.93 17.79
C SER A 349 18.38 -2.27 16.66
N CYS A 350 19.67 -2.10 16.93
CA CYS A 350 20.70 -2.77 16.16
C CYS A 350 20.42 -4.27 16.21
N ARG A 351 19.84 -4.84 15.16
CA ARG A 351 20.22 -6.21 14.78
C ARG A 351 21.40 -6.03 13.84
N ARG A 352 22.59 -6.29 14.40
CA ARG A 352 23.82 -6.43 13.62
C ARG A 352 23.64 -7.60 12.64
N SER A 353 24.09 -7.35 11.42
CA SER A 353 24.70 -8.28 10.45
C SER A 353 23.93 -9.53 10.06
#